data_AF-A0A6L3SW53-F1
#
_entry.id   AF-A0A6L3SW53-F1
#
_cell.length_a   1.000
_cell.length_b   1.000
_cell.length_c   1.000
_cell.angle_alpha   90.00
_cell.angle_beta   90.00
_cell.angle_gamma   90.00
#
_symmetry.space_group_name_H-M   'P 1'
#
loop_
_entity.id
_entity.type
_entity.pdbx_description
1 polymer ?
#
loop_
_entity_poly.entity_id
_entity_poly.type
_entity_poly.pdbx_seq_one_letter_code
_entity_poly.pdbx_strand_id
1 'polypeptide(L)'
;MTDAPFIPHAIVETEHRIPTSIMQAAIYGVANIMRIDLDGSQPEDTFIEQAIAGLQAKHERWRTDRCHGRLPAFGKPVSLVVNYAADRATRYDLDGNVIEHLNQSVEIGSASATVARGKVKLEVR
;
A
#
# COMPACT_ATOMS: atom_id res chain seq x y z
N MET A 1 -0.05 -29.59 2.01
CA MET A 1 -0.56 -28.21 1.96
C MET A 1 0.42 -27.46 1.08
N THR A 2 0.02 -27.14 -0.15
CA THR A 2 0.83 -26.27 -1.03
C THR A 2 0.68 -24.87 -0.47
N ASP A 3 1.75 -24.31 0.09
CA ASP A 3 1.77 -22.89 0.42
C ASP A 3 1.43 -22.11 -0.86
N ALA A 4 0.50 -21.17 -0.74
CA ALA A 4 0.18 -20.30 -1.85
C ALA A 4 1.46 -19.54 -2.27
N PRO A 5 1.77 -19.43 -3.57
CA PRO A 5 2.97 -18.75 -4.03
C PRO A 5 2.94 -17.29 -3.58
N PHE A 6 4.11 -16.76 -3.20
CA PHE A 6 4.25 -15.35 -2.90
C PHE A 6 3.93 -14.53 -4.15
N ILE A 7 3.07 -13.52 -4.00
CA ILE A 7 2.68 -12.62 -5.09
C ILE A 7 3.43 -11.31 -4.90
N PRO A 8 4.35 -10.93 -5.81
CA PRO A 8 5.01 -9.64 -5.77
C PRO A 8 4.02 -8.49 -5.73
N HIS A 9 4.29 -7.51 -4.88
CA HIS A 9 3.44 -6.34 -4.73
C HIS A 9 4.27 -5.18 -4.18
N ALA A 10 3.83 -3.95 -4.44
CA ALA A 10 4.43 -2.77 -3.84
C ALA A 10 3.54 -2.19 -2.73
N ILE A 11 4.17 -1.64 -1.71
CA ILE A 11 3.54 -0.91 -0.63
C ILE A 11 3.97 0.56 -0.70
N VAL A 12 2.99 1.46 -0.63
CA VAL A 12 3.23 2.89 -0.49
C VAL A 12 3.47 3.19 0.98
N GLU A 13 4.65 3.69 1.32
CA GLU A 13 4.90 4.26 2.65
C GLU A 13 4.48 5.74 2.64
N THR A 14 3.93 6.22 3.74
CA THR A 14 3.32 7.56 3.84
C THR A 14 3.74 8.30 5.11
N GLU A 15 3.42 9.59 5.18
CA GLU A 15 3.60 10.45 6.37
C GLU A 15 3.02 9.84 7.65
N HIS A 16 1.97 9.02 7.55
CA HIS A 16 1.30 8.43 8.69
C HIS A 16 1.31 6.91 8.62
N ARG A 17 2.16 6.26 9.43
CA ARG A 17 2.14 4.79 9.57
C ARG A 17 0.83 4.28 10.19
N ILE A 18 0.23 5.07 11.08
CA ILE A 18 -1.07 4.78 11.71
C ILE A 18 -2.10 5.69 11.05
N PRO A 19 -3.26 5.17 10.58
CA PRO A 19 -4.26 5.99 9.90
C PRO A 19 -4.78 7.08 10.83
N THR A 20 -4.79 8.32 10.36
CA THR A 20 -5.35 9.48 11.08
C THR A 20 -6.88 9.39 11.23
N SER A 21 -7.52 8.59 10.38
CA SER A 21 -8.94 8.27 10.46
C SER A 21 -9.17 6.79 10.17
N ILE A 22 -9.42 6.01 11.24
CA ILE A 22 -9.73 4.58 11.15
C ILE A 22 -10.98 4.33 10.29
N MET A 23 -11.98 5.22 10.37
CA MET A 23 -13.21 5.10 9.58
C MET A 23 -12.94 5.12 8.07
N GLN A 24 -12.17 6.11 7.58
CA GLN A 24 -11.74 6.15 6.18
C GLN A 24 -10.91 4.92 5.80
N ALA A 25 -9.97 4.50 6.65
CA ALA A 25 -9.14 3.31 6.40
C ALA A 25 -9.99 2.03 6.26
N ALA A 26 -11.07 1.91 7.06
CA ALA A 26 -12.00 0.80 6.99
C ALA A 26 -12.94 0.87 5.77
N ILE A 27 -13.47 2.05 5.44
CA ILE A 27 -14.39 2.23 4.30
C ILE A 27 -13.68 1.96 2.97
N TYR A 28 -12.49 2.52 2.79
CA TYR A 28 -11.74 2.38 1.55
C TYR A 28 -10.88 1.12 1.50
N GLY A 29 -10.60 0.51 2.64
CA GLY A 29 -9.74 -0.66 2.78
C GLY A 29 -8.26 -0.30 2.69
N VAL A 30 -7.48 -0.65 3.73
CA VAL A 30 -6.04 -0.33 3.81
C VAL A 30 -5.27 -0.87 2.61
N ALA A 31 -5.54 -2.10 2.17
CA ALA A 31 -4.89 -2.67 0.99
C ALA A 31 -5.20 -1.87 -0.29
N ASN A 32 -6.47 -1.52 -0.52
CA ASN A 32 -6.85 -0.72 -1.68
C ASN A 32 -6.22 0.69 -1.63
N ILE A 33 -5.94 1.24 -0.45
CA ILE A 33 -5.21 2.51 -0.31
C ILE A 33 -3.71 2.30 -0.57
N MET A 34 -3.06 1.41 0.16
CA MET A 34 -1.61 1.38 0.33
C MET A 34 -0.88 0.36 -0.55
N ARG A 35 -1.55 -0.69 -1.02
CA ARG A 35 -0.96 -1.75 -1.85
C ARG A 35 -1.15 -1.46 -3.33
N ILE A 36 -0.13 -1.79 -4.12
CA ILE A 36 -0.14 -1.82 -5.58
C ILE A 36 0.19 -3.24 -5.99
N ASP A 37 -0.71 -3.88 -6.71
CA ASP A 37 -0.46 -5.20 -7.27
C ASP A 37 0.44 -5.07 -8.50
N LEU A 38 1.43 -5.97 -8.59
CA LEU A 38 2.39 -6.00 -9.68
C LEU A 38 2.09 -7.17 -10.62
N ASP A 39 2.37 -6.97 -11.90
CA ASP A 39 2.30 -8.04 -12.89
C ASP A 39 3.54 -8.94 -12.77
N GLY A 40 3.39 -10.02 -12.01
CA GLY A 40 4.44 -11.03 -11.83
C GLY A 40 4.77 -11.85 -13.08
N SER A 41 4.06 -11.66 -14.20
CA SER A 41 4.46 -12.24 -15.49
C SER A 41 5.56 -11.43 -16.19
N GLN A 42 5.79 -10.18 -15.75
CA GLN A 42 6.84 -9.30 -16.24
C GLN A 42 8.16 -9.50 -15.48
N PRO A 43 9.31 -9.12 -16.08
CA PRO A 43 10.60 -9.13 -15.40
C PRO A 43 10.64 -8.24 -14.14
N GLU A 44 11.39 -8.65 -13.12
CA GLU A 44 11.45 -7.97 -11.81
C GLU A 44 12.02 -6.54 -11.87
N ASP A 45 12.85 -6.24 -12.86
CA ASP A 45 13.40 -4.89 -13.09
C ASP A 45 12.31 -3.88 -13.50
N THR A 46 11.16 -4.34 -14.01
CA THR A 46 10.01 -3.48 -14.32
C THR A 46 9.16 -3.14 -13.10
N PHE A 47 9.33 -3.82 -11.97
CA PHE A 47 8.40 -3.72 -10.83
C PHE A 47 8.38 -2.32 -10.20
N ILE A 48 9.50 -1.61 -10.21
CA ILE A 48 9.54 -0.22 -9.71
C ILE A 48 8.77 0.73 -10.64
N GLU A 49 8.88 0.54 -11.96
CA GLU A 49 8.13 1.34 -12.94
C GLU A 49 6.61 1.10 -12.80
N GLN A 50 6.22 -0.17 -12.61
CA GLN A 50 4.83 -0.54 -12.32
C GLN A 50 4.34 0.08 -11.00
N ALA A 51 5.17 0.07 -9.96
CA ALA A 51 4.84 0.68 -8.67
C ALA A 51 4.65 2.20 -8.78
N ILE A 52 5.52 2.90 -9.52
CA ILE A 52 5.40 4.34 -9.78
C ILE A 52 4.11 4.64 -10.55
N ALA A 53 3.83 3.88 -11.62
CA ALA A 53 2.60 4.03 -12.40
C ALA A 53 1.35 3.78 -11.53
N GLY A 54 1.38 2.76 -10.68
CA GLY A 54 0.31 2.46 -9.73
C GLY A 54 0.11 3.58 -8.70
N LEU A 55 1.19 4.21 -8.23
CA LEU A 55 1.12 5.35 -7.32
C LEU A 55 0.49 6.57 -8.02
N GLN A 56 0.88 6.86 -9.26
CA GLN A 56 0.30 7.93 -10.06
C GLN A 56 -1.21 7.72 -10.29
N ALA A 57 -1.62 6.48 -10.58
CA ALA A 57 -3.04 6.13 -10.73
C ALA A 57 -3.82 6.36 -9.41
N LYS A 58 -3.23 6.02 -8.25
CA LYS A 58 -3.82 6.32 -6.95
C LYS A 58 -3.92 7.83 -6.70
N HIS A 59 -2.88 8.59 -7.02
CA HIS A 59 -2.90 10.05 -6.90
C HIS A 59 -4.04 10.66 -7.71
N GLU A 60 -4.23 10.25 -8.97
CA GLU A 60 -5.33 10.78 -9.78
C GLU A 60 -6.70 10.38 -9.21
N ARG A 61 -6.85 9.11 -8.80
CA ARG A 61 -8.09 8.63 -8.16
C ARG A 61 -8.49 9.47 -6.94
N TRP A 62 -7.53 9.80 -6.08
CA TRP A 62 -7.80 10.54 -4.83
C TRP A 62 -7.67 12.06 -4.99
N ARG A 63 -7.38 12.56 -6.19
CA ARG A 63 -7.33 13.99 -6.50
C ARG A 63 -8.71 14.62 -6.39
N THR A 64 -9.75 13.90 -6.81
CA THR A 64 -11.15 14.37 -6.83
C THR A 64 -11.86 14.23 -5.48
N ASP A 65 -11.41 13.30 -4.63
CA ASP A 65 -12.14 12.87 -3.43
C ASP A 65 -11.81 13.70 -2.17
N ARG A 66 -11.59 15.02 -2.33
CA ARG A 66 -11.14 15.95 -1.27
C ARG A 66 -9.81 15.61 -0.59
N CYS A 67 -9.16 14.53 -1.00
CA CYS A 67 -7.86 14.13 -0.45
C CYS A 67 -6.71 14.93 -1.08
N HIS A 68 -6.98 15.76 -2.11
CA HIS A 68 -6.00 16.63 -2.77
C HIS A 68 -4.74 15.87 -3.24
N GLY A 69 -4.93 14.65 -3.76
CA GLY A 69 -3.83 13.78 -4.19
C GLY A 69 -3.08 13.12 -3.03
N ARG A 70 -3.58 13.20 -1.78
CA ARG A 70 -3.09 12.39 -0.66
C ARG A 70 -3.82 11.06 -0.59
N LEU A 71 -3.20 10.06 0.04
CA LEU A 71 -3.86 8.80 0.34
C LEU A 71 -4.81 8.99 1.54
N PRO A 72 -6.08 8.56 1.44
CA PRO A 72 -7.07 8.70 2.52
C PRO A 72 -6.54 8.15 3.84
N ALA A 73 -6.70 8.89 4.94
CA ALA A 73 -6.17 8.58 6.28
C ALA A 73 -4.64 8.48 6.45
N PHE A 74 -3.86 8.30 5.38
CA PHE A 74 -2.42 8.00 5.44
C PHE A 74 -1.53 9.19 5.02
N GLY A 75 -2.08 10.19 4.32
CA GLY A 75 -1.36 11.42 3.98
C GLY A 75 -0.55 11.29 2.69
N LYS A 76 0.57 12.03 2.58
CA LYS A 76 1.40 11.98 1.37
C LYS A 76 2.26 10.72 1.33
N PRO A 77 2.50 10.13 0.15
CA PRO A 77 3.55 9.16 -0.06
C PRO A 77 4.93 9.72 0.29
N VAL A 78 5.81 8.89 0.83
CA VAL A 78 7.21 9.22 1.14
C VAL A 78 8.21 8.29 0.46
N SER A 79 7.84 7.02 0.27
CA SER A 79 8.65 6.00 -0.39
C SER A 79 7.77 4.87 -0.92
N LEU A 80 8.36 4.03 -1.77
CA LEU A 80 7.75 2.79 -2.25
C LEU A 80 8.59 1.61 -1.76
N VAL A 81 7.95 0.54 -1.35
CA VAL A 81 8.63 -0.73 -1.08
C VAL A 81 8.11 -1.77 -2.06
N VAL A 82 8.99 -2.32 -2.89
CA VAL A 82 8.66 -3.45 -3.76
C VAL A 82 9.02 -4.74 -3.01
N ASN A 83 8.01 -5.55 -2.72
CA ASN A 83 8.20 -6.88 -2.15
C ASN A 83 8.30 -7.90 -3.30
N TYR A 84 9.46 -8.53 -3.43
CA TYR A 84 9.72 -9.55 -4.46
C TYR A 84 9.43 -10.96 -3.93
N ALA A 85 9.78 -11.20 -2.66
CA ALA A 85 9.56 -12.45 -1.94
C ALA A 85 9.35 -12.17 -0.44
N ALA A 86 8.99 -13.18 0.34
CA ALA A 86 8.78 -13.04 1.79
C ALA A 86 10.02 -12.55 2.55
N ASP A 87 11.21 -12.85 2.04
CA ASP A 87 12.53 -12.52 2.59
C ASP A 87 13.28 -11.46 1.76
N ARG A 88 12.61 -10.82 0.79
CA ARG A 88 13.27 -9.91 -0.13
C ARG A 88 12.38 -8.76 -0.56
N ALA A 89 12.76 -7.56 -0.15
CA ALA A 89 12.16 -6.32 -0.61
C ALA A 89 13.22 -5.24 -0.87
N THR A 90 12.84 -4.21 -1.60
CA THR A 90 13.69 -3.02 -1.80
C THR A 90 12.85 -1.78 -1.62
N ARG A 91 13.37 -0.84 -0.83
CA ARG A 91 12.77 0.47 -0.64
C ARG A 91 13.37 1.44 -1.65
N TYR A 92 12.49 2.19 -2.30
CA TYR A 92 12.80 3.19 -3.30
C TYR A 92 12.27 4.56 -2.86
N ASP A 93 12.94 5.61 -3.30
CA ASP A 93 12.36 6.94 -3.29
C ASP A 93 11.23 7.04 -4.34
N LEU A 94 10.55 8.19 -4.40
CA LEU A 94 9.43 8.39 -5.33
C LEU A 94 9.88 8.59 -6.79
N ASP A 95 11.18 8.77 -7.03
CA ASP A 95 11.78 8.86 -8.36
C ASP A 95 12.28 7.49 -8.86
N GLY A 96 12.18 6.45 -8.02
CA GLY A 96 12.57 5.08 -8.35
C GLY A 96 14.02 4.75 -8.03
N ASN A 97 14.75 5.60 -7.32
CA ASN A 97 16.10 5.29 -6.88
C ASN A 97 16.09 4.42 -5.62
N VAL A 98 17.01 3.46 -5.55
CA VAL A 98 17.16 2.58 -4.39
C VAL A 98 17.60 3.38 -3.16
N ILE A 99 16.84 3.25 -2.08
CA ILE A 99 17.22 3.74 -0.74
C ILE A 99 17.92 2.61 0.03
N GLU A 100 17.30 1.43 0.09
CA GLU A 100 17.87 0.26 0.78
C GLU A 100 17.26 -1.06 0.33
N HIS A 101 18.00 -2.15 0.55
CA HIS A 101 17.51 -3.52 0.42
C HIS A 101 17.10 -4.08 1.78
N LEU A 102 15.94 -4.72 1.82
CA LEU A 102 15.35 -5.31 3.01
C LEU A 102 15.41 -6.83 2.92
N ASN A 103 15.71 -7.48 4.05
CA ASN A 103 15.77 -8.93 4.18
C ASN A 103 14.42 -9.57 4.51
N GLN A 104 13.33 -8.80 4.44
CA GLN A 104 11.95 -9.22 4.69
C GLN A 104 10.98 -8.37 3.88
N SER A 105 9.85 -8.94 3.47
CA SER A 105 8.75 -8.19 2.89
C SER A 105 8.12 -7.25 3.90
N VAL A 106 7.72 -6.06 3.47
CA VAL A 106 6.95 -5.12 4.29
C VAL A 106 5.47 -5.46 4.21
N GLU A 107 4.86 -5.68 5.36
CA GLU A 107 3.42 -5.94 5.48
C GLU A 107 2.64 -4.67 5.79
N ILE A 108 1.41 -4.59 5.28
CA ILE A 108 0.44 -3.58 5.66
C ILE A 108 -0.50 -4.13 6.72
N GLY A 109 -0.80 -3.31 7.73
CA GLY A 109 -1.86 -3.60 8.68
C GLY A 109 -3.25 -3.59 8.00
N SER A 110 -4.25 -4.02 8.75
CA SER A 110 -5.65 -4.03 8.29
C SER A 110 -6.53 -3.19 9.20
N ALA A 111 -7.58 -2.59 8.64
CA ALA A 111 -8.62 -1.92 9.40
C ALA A 111 -9.99 -2.40 8.92
N SER A 112 -10.91 -2.68 9.84
CA SER A 112 -12.26 -3.13 9.53
C SER A 112 -13.31 -2.39 10.34
N ALA A 113 -14.52 -2.29 9.77
CA ALA A 113 -15.69 -1.70 10.41
C ALA A 113 -16.87 -2.66 10.33
N THR A 114 -17.46 -2.97 11.47
CA THR A 114 -18.68 -3.77 11.57
C THR A 114 -19.81 -2.91 12.10
N VAL A 115 -20.89 -2.78 11.33
CA VAL A 115 -22.09 -2.06 11.76
C VAL A 115 -23.14 -3.08 12.22
N ALA A 116 -23.54 -3.01 13.49
CA ALA A 116 -24.58 -3.87 14.04
C ALA A 116 -25.49 -3.07 15.00
N ARG A 117 -26.80 -3.09 14.75
CA ARG A 117 -27.84 -2.45 15.58
C ARG A 117 -27.53 -0.99 15.94
N GLY A 118 -27.12 -0.19 14.95
CA GLY A 118 -26.78 1.23 15.14
C GLY A 118 -25.45 1.50 15.85
N LYS A 119 -24.65 0.47 16.14
CA LYS A 119 -23.29 0.60 16.68
C LYS A 119 -22.26 0.28 15.60
N VAL A 120 -21.18 1.05 15.57
CA VAL A 120 -20.01 0.79 14.72
C VAL A 120 -18.88 0.29 15.61
N LYS A 121 -18.37 -0.92 15.32
CA LYS A 121 -17.13 -1.43 15.89
C LYS A 121 -16.02 -1.26 14.87
N LEU A 122 -14.93 -0.61 15.26
CA LEU A 122 -13.73 -0.45 14.45
C LEU A 122 -12.61 -1.32 15.02
N GLU A 123 -11.91 -2.05 14.17
CA GLU A 123 -10.72 -2.84 14.53
C GLU A 123 -9.55 -2.45 13.63
N VAL A 124 -8.34 -2.42 14.20
CA VAL A 124 -7.07 -2.27 13.47
C VAL A 124 -6.16 -3.41 13.92
N ARG A 125 -5.48 -4.07 12.98
CA ARG A 125 -4.51 -5.16 13.23
C ARG A 125 -3.22 -4.89 12.49
#